data_AF-A0A7Y0AJ04-F1
#
_entry.id   AF-A0A7Y0AJ04-F1
#
_cell.length_a   1.000
_cell.length_b   1.000
_cell.length_c   1.000
_cell.angle_alpha   90.00
_cell.angle_beta   90.00
_cell.angle_gamma   90.00
#
_symmetry.space_group_name_H-M   'P 1'
#
loop_
_entity.id
_entity.type
_entity.pdbx_description
1 polymer ?
#
loop_
_entity_poly.entity_id
_entity_poly.type
_entity_poly.pdbx_seq_one_letter_code
_entity_poly.pdbx_strand_id
1 'polypeptide(L)'
;MFKTPDIPTDNLYKFISIFGLAIFSLSIYILVNNQQSFENSINNSNISHSKILLEKSQNDSKRIILDEKIEMRRIKIKVNYGIENTLKISESEYSKINNKEDFERDYEKLKEFELDNLLLGDTAFHTEKNLKKNQENIKVYTAIPILILSIIGIVLMVVGFSLWYYRTQKHYDKELRQ
;
A
#
# COMPACT_ATOMS: atom_id res chain seq x y z
N MET A 1 -24.65 44.64 43.21
CA MET A 1 -23.82 44.47 42.00
C MET A 1 -22.74 43.46 42.35
N PHE A 2 -22.89 42.21 41.92
CA PHE A 2 -21.90 41.17 42.22
C PHE A 2 -20.61 41.50 41.47
N LYS A 3 -19.55 41.85 42.20
CA LYS A 3 -18.20 41.90 41.63
C LYS A 3 -17.77 40.45 41.44
N THR A 4 -17.64 40.02 40.20
CA THR A 4 -16.94 38.77 39.91
C THR A 4 -15.49 38.92 40.36
N PRO A 5 -14.90 37.91 41.02
CA PRO A 5 -13.50 37.97 41.41
C PRO A 5 -12.63 38.18 40.16
N ASP A 6 -11.77 39.18 40.18
CA ASP A 6 -10.78 39.40 39.13
C ASP A 6 -9.81 38.22 39.15
N ILE A 7 -10.00 37.28 38.22
CA ILE A 7 -9.05 36.20 38.00
C ILE A 7 -7.71 36.86 37.67
N PRO A 8 -6.61 36.50 38.35
CA PRO A 8 -5.31 37.09 38.06
C PRO A 8 -4.93 36.79 36.60
N THR A 9 -5.07 37.81 35.75
CA THR A 9 -4.87 37.74 34.30
C THR A 9 -3.43 37.34 33.93
N ASP A 10 -2.48 37.59 34.82
CA ASP A 10 -1.09 37.14 34.71
C ASP A 10 -0.96 35.62 34.61
N ASN A 11 -1.67 34.89 35.48
CA ASN A 11 -1.62 33.42 35.49
C ASN A 11 -2.25 32.83 34.23
N LEU A 12 -3.26 33.51 33.67
CA LEU A 12 -3.92 33.08 32.44
C LEU A 12 -2.98 33.15 31.24
N TYR A 13 -2.25 34.24 31.04
CA TYR A 13 -1.34 34.38 29.89
C TYR A 13 -0.15 33.42 29.96
N LYS A 14 0.41 33.22 31.16
CA LYS A 14 1.45 32.21 31.41
C LYS A 14 0.94 30.81 31.10
N PHE A 15 -0.27 30.47 31.57
CA PHE A 15 -0.91 29.19 31.30
C PHE A 15 -1.09 28.96 29.80
N ILE A 16 -1.64 29.94 29.05
CA ILE A 16 -1.82 29.85 27.60
C ILE A 16 -0.48 29.58 26.89
N SER A 17 0.58 30.27 27.31
CA SER A 17 1.92 30.12 26.73
C SER A 17 2.48 28.72 26.95
N ILE A 18 2.43 28.23 28.19
CA ILE A 18 2.92 26.90 28.58
C ILE A 18 2.08 25.80 27.93
N PHE A 19 0.76 26.01 27.83
CA PHE A 19 -0.14 25.07 27.17
C PHE A 19 0.14 24.98 25.66
N GLY A 20 0.40 26.12 25.00
CA GLY A 20 0.86 26.14 23.60
C GLY A 20 2.16 25.36 23.39
N LEU A 21 3.14 25.56 24.29
CA LEU A 21 4.40 24.81 24.28
C LEU A 21 4.18 23.29 24.48
N ALA A 22 3.27 22.90 25.38
CA ALA A 22 2.93 21.50 25.61
C ALA A 22 2.29 20.86 24.36
N ILE A 23 1.36 21.56 23.70
CA ILE A 23 0.75 21.10 22.43
C ILE A 23 1.81 20.92 21.36
N PHE A 24 2.70 21.90 21.20
CA PHE A 24 3.78 21.83 20.21
C PHE A 24 4.72 20.65 20.48
N SER A 25 5.14 20.47 21.75
CA SER A 25 5.99 19.35 22.16
C SER A 25 5.32 18.01 21.91
N LEU A 26 4.01 17.90 22.22
CA LEU A 26 3.21 16.71 21.92
C LEU A 26 3.12 16.44 20.41
N SER A 27 2.97 17.47 19.58
CA SER A 27 2.94 17.27 18.12
C SER A 27 4.26 16.75 17.57
N ILE A 28 5.40 17.20 18.10
CA ILE A 28 6.73 16.68 17.73
C ILE A 28 6.84 15.22 18.18
N TYR A 29 6.44 14.91 19.42
CA TYR A 29 6.47 13.54 19.93
C TYR A 29 5.63 12.59 19.06
N ILE A 30 4.41 12.98 18.69
CA ILE A 30 3.54 12.21 17.81
C ILE A 30 4.19 12.05 16.42
N LEU A 31 4.80 13.11 15.87
CA LEU A 31 5.47 13.06 14.58
C LEU A 31 6.60 12.01 14.55
N VAL A 32 7.49 12.06 15.55
CA VAL A 32 8.63 11.15 15.66
C VAL A 32 8.16 9.70 15.82
N ASN A 33 7.19 9.45 16.69
CA ASN A 33 6.66 8.09 16.89
C ASN A 33 5.91 7.56 15.66
N ASN A 34 5.18 8.42 14.96
CA ASN A 34 4.49 8.04 13.73
C ASN A 34 5.45 7.79 12.57
N GLN A 35 6.61 8.46 12.54
CA GLN A 35 7.62 8.25 11.50
C GLN A 35 8.08 6.79 11.47
N GLN A 36 8.36 6.19 12.64
CA GLN A 36 8.79 4.79 12.70
C GLN A 36 7.68 3.83 12.23
N SER A 37 6.43 4.09 12.60
CA SER A 37 5.27 3.31 12.10
C SER A 37 5.10 3.44 10.59
N PHE A 38 5.33 4.64 10.06
CA PHE A 38 5.28 4.91 8.63
C PHE A 38 6.40 4.20 7.86
N GLU A 39 7.64 4.26 8.35
CA GLU A 39 8.78 3.53 7.78
C GLU A 39 8.52 2.02 7.79
N ASN A 40 8.00 1.49 8.89
CA ASN A 40 7.61 0.07 8.98
C ASN A 40 6.51 -0.29 7.96
N SER A 41 5.52 0.59 7.78
CA SER A 41 4.45 0.40 6.79
C SER A 41 5.00 0.42 5.35
N ILE A 42 5.89 1.36 5.02
CA ILE A 42 6.58 1.39 3.73
C ILE A 42 7.38 0.12 3.52
N ASN A 43 8.19 -0.28 4.50
CA ASN A 43 9.03 -1.47 4.38
C ASN A 43 8.18 -2.74 4.19
N ASN A 44 7.13 -2.91 4.98
CA ASN A 44 6.21 -4.04 4.86
C ASN A 44 5.48 -4.04 3.51
N SER A 45 5.08 -2.86 3.03
CA SER A 45 4.50 -2.70 1.69
C SER A 45 5.49 -3.09 0.59
N ASN A 46 6.73 -2.62 0.68
CA ASN A 46 7.79 -2.95 -0.28
C ASN A 46 8.14 -4.44 -0.28
N ILE A 47 8.21 -5.07 0.89
CA ILE A 47 8.44 -6.52 1.02
C ILE A 47 7.27 -7.29 0.40
N SER A 48 6.03 -6.89 0.71
CA SER A 48 4.83 -7.52 0.16
C SER A 48 4.77 -7.36 -1.36
N HIS A 49 5.08 -6.17 -1.86
CA HIS A 49 5.14 -5.90 -3.29
C HIS A 49 6.21 -6.74 -3.99
N SER A 50 7.42 -6.82 -3.41
CA SER A 50 8.51 -7.64 -3.92
C SER A 50 8.15 -9.12 -3.95
N LYS A 51 7.48 -9.62 -2.90
CA LYS A 51 6.98 -11.01 -2.84
C LYS A 51 5.99 -11.30 -3.97
N ILE A 52 5.07 -10.37 -4.23
CA ILE A 52 4.08 -10.56 -5.29
C ILE A 52 4.72 -10.45 -6.68
N LEU A 53 5.69 -9.53 -6.87
CA LEU A 53 6.45 -9.46 -8.13
C LEU A 53 7.23 -10.75 -8.39
N LEU A 54 7.83 -11.33 -7.36
CA LEU A 54 8.51 -12.62 -7.44
C LEU A 54 7.52 -13.75 -7.82
N GLU A 55 6.37 -13.81 -7.16
CA GLU A 55 5.31 -14.79 -7.46
C GLU A 55 4.80 -14.64 -8.89
N LYS A 56 4.59 -13.41 -9.35
CA LYS A 56 4.22 -13.11 -10.74
C LYS A 56 5.30 -13.61 -11.71
N SER A 57 6.57 -13.29 -11.45
CA SER A 57 7.69 -13.76 -12.29
C SER A 57 7.79 -15.29 -12.33
N GLN A 58 7.57 -15.97 -11.21
CA GLN A 58 7.54 -17.43 -11.16
C GLN A 58 6.38 -18.01 -11.96
N ASN A 59 5.20 -17.41 -11.86
CA ASN A 59 4.03 -17.83 -12.62
C ASN A 59 4.19 -17.58 -14.12
N ASP A 60 4.77 -16.44 -14.51
CA ASP A 60 5.11 -16.13 -15.89
C ASP A 60 6.13 -17.14 -16.45
N SER A 61 7.15 -17.50 -15.66
CA SER A 61 8.12 -18.55 -16.05
C SER A 61 7.46 -19.92 -16.22
N LYS A 62 6.58 -20.32 -15.28
CA LYS A 62 5.81 -21.56 -15.40
C LYS A 62 4.93 -21.56 -16.65
N ARG A 63 4.30 -20.43 -16.94
CA ARG A 63 3.45 -20.24 -18.12
C ARG A 63 4.24 -20.43 -19.41
N ILE A 64 5.41 -19.80 -19.53
CA ILE A 64 6.29 -19.96 -20.69
C ILE A 64 6.67 -21.44 -20.90
N ILE A 65 7.09 -22.13 -19.85
CA ILE A 65 7.44 -23.56 -19.91
C ILE A 65 6.24 -24.40 -20.35
N LEU A 66 5.05 -24.05 -19.88
CA LEU A 66 3.82 -24.76 -20.20
C LEU A 66 3.38 -24.51 -21.65
N ASP A 67 3.49 -23.27 -22.12
CA ASP A 67 3.25 -22.89 -23.51
C ASP A 67 4.19 -23.66 -24.46
N GLU A 68 5.48 -23.77 -24.13
CA GLU A 68 6.44 -24.59 -24.87
C GLU A 68 6.05 -26.08 -24.88
N LYS A 69 5.59 -26.64 -23.75
CA LYS A 69 5.11 -28.03 -23.68
C LYS A 69 3.87 -28.25 -24.54
N ILE A 70 2.93 -27.31 -24.53
CA ILE A 70 1.73 -27.34 -25.37
C ILE A 70 2.14 -27.34 -26.84
N GLU A 71 3.04 -26.44 -27.24
CA GLU A 71 3.52 -26.36 -28.62
C GLU A 71 4.23 -27.64 -29.06
N MET A 72 5.15 -28.16 -28.24
CA MET A 72 5.85 -29.42 -28.50
C MET A 72 4.88 -30.59 -28.65
N ARG A 73 3.81 -30.63 -27.85
CA ARG A 73 2.76 -31.66 -27.96
C ARG A 73 1.94 -31.51 -29.23
N ARG A 74 1.58 -30.28 -29.61
CA ARG A 74 0.88 -30.01 -30.89
C ARG A 74 1.73 -30.45 -32.08
N ILE A 75 3.03 -30.14 -32.07
CA ILE A 75 3.99 -30.58 -33.09
C ILE A 75 4.07 -32.11 -33.13
N LYS A 76 4.21 -32.77 -31.97
CA LYS A 76 4.23 -34.24 -31.87
C LYS A 76 2.97 -34.85 -32.48
N ILE A 77 1.79 -34.30 -32.15
CA ILE A 77 0.52 -34.80 -32.67
C ILE A 77 0.44 -34.62 -34.19
N LYS A 78 0.84 -33.44 -34.68
CA LYS A 78 0.88 -33.13 -36.12
C LYS A 78 1.80 -34.09 -36.88
N VAL A 79 3.00 -34.33 -36.39
CA VAL A 79 4.00 -35.18 -37.05
C VAL A 79 3.61 -36.65 -36.99
N ASN A 80 3.16 -37.15 -35.84
CA ASN A 80 2.90 -38.58 -35.65
C ASN A 80 1.55 -39.03 -36.22
N TYR A 81 0.55 -38.15 -36.25
CA TYR A 81 -0.84 -38.52 -36.60
C TYR A 81 -1.39 -37.73 -37.80
N GLY A 82 -0.63 -36.78 -38.37
CA GLY A 82 -1.04 -36.03 -39.56
C GLY A 82 -2.18 -35.02 -39.33
N ILE A 83 -2.41 -34.62 -38.08
CA ILE A 83 -3.47 -33.65 -37.73
C ILE A 83 -2.90 -32.23 -37.72
N GLU A 84 -3.37 -31.37 -38.62
CA GLU A 84 -2.87 -29.99 -38.67
C GLU A 84 -3.47 -29.11 -37.57
N ASN A 85 -4.74 -29.32 -37.20
CA ASN A 85 -5.45 -28.50 -36.22
C ASN A 85 -5.87 -29.32 -35.00
N THR A 86 -5.10 -29.22 -33.92
CA THR A 86 -5.38 -29.92 -32.67
C THR A 86 -6.56 -29.34 -31.88
N LEU A 87 -7.02 -28.11 -32.18
CA LEU A 87 -8.12 -27.47 -31.46
C LEU A 87 -9.49 -28.04 -31.88
N LYS A 88 -9.59 -28.57 -33.10
CA LYS A 88 -10.83 -29.09 -33.64
C LYS A 88 -10.54 -30.25 -34.59
N ILE A 89 -10.48 -31.44 -34.02
CA ILE A 89 -10.27 -32.68 -34.77
C ILE A 89 -11.60 -33.11 -35.41
N SER A 90 -11.62 -33.32 -36.72
CA SER A 90 -12.78 -33.90 -37.41
C SER A 90 -12.84 -35.42 -37.25
N GLU A 91 -14.04 -36.00 -37.29
CA GLU A 91 -14.21 -37.48 -37.30
C GLU A 91 -13.44 -38.13 -38.48
N SER A 92 -13.36 -37.42 -39.60
CA SER A 92 -12.63 -37.88 -40.79
C SER A 92 -11.11 -37.95 -40.59
N GLU A 93 -10.55 -37.09 -39.73
CA GLU A 93 -9.12 -37.13 -39.39
C GLU A 93 -8.87 -38.19 -38.33
N TYR A 94 -9.72 -38.25 -37.30
CA TYR A 94 -9.61 -39.24 -36.23
C TYR A 94 -9.72 -40.69 -36.74
N SER A 95 -10.60 -40.95 -37.72
CA SER A 95 -10.75 -42.28 -38.33
C SER A 95 -9.52 -42.74 -39.13
N LYS A 96 -8.69 -41.82 -39.62
CA LYS A 96 -7.45 -42.12 -40.38
C LYS A 96 -6.26 -42.46 -39.50
N ILE A 97 -6.39 -42.31 -38.17
CA ILE A 97 -5.31 -42.58 -37.22
C ILE A 97 -5.19 -44.09 -37.00
N ASN A 98 -4.03 -44.65 -37.34
CA ASN A 98 -3.77 -46.09 -37.18
C ASN A 98 -3.62 -46.51 -35.71
N ASN A 99 -3.03 -45.67 -34.86
CA ASN A 99 -2.81 -45.94 -33.45
C ASN A 99 -3.59 -44.94 -32.58
N LYS A 100 -4.86 -45.26 -32.34
CA LYS A 100 -5.81 -44.39 -31.64
C LYS A 100 -5.49 -44.24 -30.15
N GLU A 101 -5.05 -45.31 -29.50
CA GLU A 101 -4.75 -45.30 -28.06
C GLU A 101 -3.59 -44.35 -27.72
N ASP A 102 -2.49 -44.38 -28.49
CA ASP A 102 -1.38 -43.46 -28.26
C ASP A 102 -1.76 -42.02 -28.60
N PHE A 103 -2.59 -41.82 -29.63
CA PHE A 103 -3.13 -40.51 -29.98
C PHE A 103 -3.97 -39.93 -28.85
N GLU A 104 -4.93 -40.70 -28.31
CA GLU A 104 -5.79 -40.27 -27.21
C GLU A 104 -4.96 -39.89 -25.99
N ARG A 105 -3.96 -40.69 -25.64
CA ARG A 105 -3.05 -40.39 -24.53
C ARG A 105 -2.28 -39.08 -24.71
N ASP A 106 -1.78 -38.83 -25.92
CA ASP A 106 -1.06 -37.59 -26.21
C ASP A 106 -2.02 -36.38 -26.26
N TYR A 107 -3.24 -36.58 -26.76
CA TYR A 107 -4.27 -35.54 -26.84
C TYR A 107 -4.85 -35.17 -25.47
N GLU A 108 -5.06 -36.14 -24.58
CA GLU A 108 -5.47 -35.89 -23.19
C GLU A 108 -4.41 -35.08 -22.45
N LYS A 109 -3.12 -35.44 -22.59
CA LYS A 109 -2.02 -34.66 -22.01
C LYS A 109 -1.94 -33.24 -22.55
N LEU A 110 -2.24 -33.04 -23.84
CA LEU A 110 -2.32 -31.69 -24.41
C LEU A 110 -3.43 -30.88 -23.73
N LYS A 111 -4.63 -31.46 -23.56
CA LYS A 111 -5.75 -30.81 -22.87
C LYS A 111 -5.44 -30.50 -21.41
N GLU A 112 -4.75 -31.41 -20.72
CA GLU A 112 -4.30 -31.20 -19.34
C GLU A 112 -3.40 -29.95 -19.25
N PHE A 113 -2.40 -29.84 -20.13
CA PHE A 113 -1.54 -28.65 -20.15
C PHE A 113 -2.29 -27.37 -20.55
N GLU A 114 -3.22 -27.42 -21.49
CA GLU A 114 -4.05 -26.26 -21.86
C GLU A 114 -4.93 -25.79 -20.69
N LEU A 115 -5.49 -26.73 -19.92
CA LEU A 115 -6.28 -26.42 -18.73
C LEU A 115 -5.41 -25.79 -17.64
N ASP A 116 -4.25 -26.37 -17.36
CA ASP A 116 -3.29 -25.82 -16.39
C ASP A 116 -2.88 -24.38 -16.75
N ASN A 117 -2.71 -24.10 -18.04
CA ASN A 117 -2.33 -22.78 -18.54
C ASN A 117 -3.43 -21.75 -18.26
N LEU A 118 -4.69 -22.15 -18.48
CA LEU A 118 -5.86 -21.31 -18.24
C LEU A 118 -6.01 -21.00 -16.75
N LEU A 119 -5.82 -22.01 -15.88
CA LEU A 119 -5.87 -21.83 -14.43
C LEU A 119 -4.75 -20.90 -13.92
N LEU A 120 -3.53 -21.03 -14.47
CA LEU A 120 -2.43 -20.12 -14.16
C LEU A 120 -2.74 -18.67 -14.59
N GLY A 121 -3.37 -18.48 -15.75
CA GLY A 121 -3.78 -17.16 -16.22
C GLY A 121 -4.77 -16.46 -15.29
N ASP A 122 -5.76 -17.19 -14.78
CA ASP A 122 -6.79 -16.66 -13.87
C ASP A 122 -6.19 -16.24 -12.52
N THR A 123 -5.33 -17.10 -11.95
CA THR A 123 -4.63 -16.78 -10.69
C THR A 123 -3.75 -15.52 -10.82
N ALA A 124 -3.05 -15.36 -11.94
CA ALA A 124 -2.23 -14.17 -12.20
C ALA A 124 -3.06 -12.88 -12.26
N PHE A 125 -4.24 -12.94 -12.89
CA PHE A 125 -5.17 -11.80 -12.98
C PHE A 125 -5.68 -11.36 -11.60
N HIS A 126 -6.08 -12.32 -10.75
CA HIS A 126 -6.52 -12.02 -9.39
C HIS A 126 -5.41 -11.40 -8.53
N THR A 127 -4.19 -11.90 -8.66
CA THR A 127 -3.01 -11.35 -7.97
C THR A 127 -2.73 -9.90 -8.37
N GLU A 128 -2.84 -9.57 -9.66
CA GLU A 128 -2.65 -8.20 -10.13
C GLU A 128 -3.75 -7.24 -9.63
N LYS A 129 -5.00 -7.69 -9.59
CA LYS A 129 -6.11 -6.90 -9.05
C LYS A 129 -5.92 -6.58 -7.57
N ASN A 130 -5.45 -7.56 -6.79
CA ASN A 130 -5.17 -7.39 -5.37
C ASN A 130 -4.00 -6.41 -5.13
N LEU A 131 -2.99 -6.41 -6.00
CA LEU A 131 -1.89 -5.45 -5.95
C LEU A 131 -2.37 -4.00 -6.08
N LYS A 132 -3.17 -3.72 -7.12
CA LYS A 132 -3.68 -2.37 -7.37
C LYS A 132 -4.49 -1.84 -6.19
N LYS A 133 -5.33 -2.71 -5.60
CA LYS A 133 -6.13 -2.38 -4.41
C LYS A 133 -5.28 -2.06 -3.17
N ASN A 134 -4.18 -2.78 -2.96
CA ASN A 134 -3.31 -2.55 -1.80
C ASN A 134 -2.49 -1.26 -1.90
N GLN A 135 -2.10 -0.84 -3.12
CA GLN A 135 -1.35 0.41 -3.33
C GLN A 135 -2.17 1.67 -2.99
N GLU A 136 -3.49 1.65 -3.20
CA GLU A 136 -4.35 2.82 -2.96
C GLU A 136 -4.56 3.16 -1.48
N ASN A 137 -4.34 2.20 -0.57
CA ASN A 137 -4.58 2.37 0.86
C ASN A 137 -3.43 3.03 1.62
N ILE A 138 -2.28 3.26 0.98
CA ILE A 138 -1.11 3.91 1.60
C ILE A 138 -1.22 5.42 1.43
N LYS A 139 -2.31 6.02 1.90
CA LYS A 139 -2.46 7.48 1.91
C LYS A 139 -2.12 8.07 3.27
N VAL A 140 -1.22 9.04 3.20
CA VAL A 140 -0.60 9.83 4.27
C VAL A 140 -1.64 10.77 4.90
N TYR A 141 -2.61 10.21 5.63
CA TYR A 141 -3.63 11.00 6.34
C TYR A 141 -3.15 11.54 7.70
N THR A 142 -1.97 11.14 8.16
CA THR A 142 -1.48 11.48 9.51
C THR A 142 -0.67 12.78 9.57
N ALA A 143 -0.06 13.23 8.48
CA ALA A 143 0.80 14.42 8.49
C ALA A 143 0.04 15.74 8.64
N ILE A 144 -1.12 15.88 7.97
CA ILE A 144 -1.90 17.12 7.95
C ILE A 144 -2.43 17.47 9.37
N PRO A 145 -3.07 16.56 10.11
CA PRO A 145 -3.53 16.86 11.47
C PRO A 145 -2.40 17.26 12.42
N ILE A 146 -1.23 16.62 12.33
CA ILE A 146 -0.06 16.93 13.16
C ILE A 146 0.45 18.34 12.87
N LEU A 147 0.51 18.72 11.59
CA LEU A 147 0.94 20.06 11.17
C LEU A 147 -0.02 21.13 11.71
N ILE A 148 -1.33 20.91 11.60
CA ILE A 148 -2.35 21.83 12.15
C ILE A 148 -2.16 21.99 13.66
N LEU A 149 -1.99 20.88 14.39
CA LEU A 149 -1.77 20.89 15.83
C LEU A 149 -0.51 21.67 16.22
N SER A 150 0.58 21.48 15.46
CA SER A 150 1.84 22.21 15.65
C SER A 150 1.67 23.71 15.45
N ILE A 151 0.94 24.15 14.42
CA ILE A 151 0.66 25.57 14.18
C ILE A 151 -0.13 26.17 15.34
N ILE A 152 -1.19 25.47 15.80
CA ILE A 152 -2.01 25.93 16.94
C ILE A 152 -1.15 26.10 18.19
N GLY A 153 -0.27 25.13 18.49
CA GLY A 153 0.65 25.21 19.62
C GLY A 153 1.57 26.43 19.56
N ILE A 154 2.17 26.70 18.40
CA ILE A 154 3.04 27.88 18.18
C ILE A 154 2.26 29.18 18.36
N VAL A 155 1.06 29.27 17.78
CA VAL A 155 0.22 30.47 17.88
C VAL A 155 -0.15 30.74 19.35
N LEU A 156 -0.59 29.73 20.09
CA LEU A 156 -0.92 29.87 21.52
C LEU A 156 0.31 30.30 22.34
N MET A 157 1.46 29.70 22.07
CA MET A 157 2.72 30.03 22.73
C MET A 157 3.11 31.51 22.52
N VAL A 158 3.10 31.98 21.26
CA VAL A 158 3.47 33.37 20.90
C VAL A 158 2.46 34.38 21.43
N VAL A 159 1.16 34.11 21.27
CA VAL A 159 0.10 35.01 21.75
C VAL A 159 0.09 35.09 23.27
N GLY A 160 0.19 33.95 23.96
CA GLY A 160 0.28 33.91 25.42
C GLY A 160 1.46 34.73 25.93
N PHE A 161 2.64 34.54 25.34
CA PHE A 161 3.86 35.23 25.78
C PHE A 161 3.78 36.72 25.49
N SER A 162 3.26 37.09 24.32
CA SER A 162 3.06 38.50 23.94
C SER A 162 2.09 39.20 24.90
N LEU A 163 0.94 38.58 25.20
CA LEU A 163 -0.04 39.14 26.13
C LEU A 163 0.56 39.27 27.54
N TRP A 164 1.25 38.24 28.02
CA TRP A 164 1.94 38.27 29.29
C TRP A 164 2.96 39.42 29.37
N TYR A 165 3.80 39.56 28.36
CA TYR A 165 4.84 40.59 28.33
C TYR A 165 4.25 42.00 28.31
N TYR A 166 3.30 42.26 27.42
CA TYR A 166 2.73 43.60 27.25
C TYR A 166 1.82 44.01 28.42
N ARG A 167 1.05 43.07 28.99
CA ARG A 167 0.06 43.38 30.04
C ARG A 167 0.63 43.31 31.44
N THR A 168 1.63 42.46 31.69
CA THR A 168 2.16 42.26 33.03
C THR A 168 3.62 42.67 33.13
N GLN A 169 4.51 42.00 32.38
CA GLN A 169 5.96 42.16 32.56
C GLN A 169 6.43 43.61 32.32
N LYS A 170 5.92 44.26 31.27
CA LYS A 170 6.27 45.65 30.93
C LYS A 170 5.93 46.64 32.04
N HIS A 171 4.93 46.36 32.87
CA HIS A 171 4.59 47.21 34.01
C HIS A 171 5.59 47.01 35.16
N TYR A 172 5.89 45.76 35.52
CA TYR A 172 6.90 45.45 36.54
C TYR A 172 8.30 45.95 36.15
N ASP A 173 8.69 45.81 34.88
CA ASP A 173 9.98 46.30 34.39
C ASP A 173 10.11 47.83 34.47
N LYS A 174 9.00 48.58 34.46
CA LYS A 174 9.01 50.02 34.67
C LYS A 174 9.15 50.38 36.15
N GLU A 175 8.48 49.65 37.03
CA GLU A 175 8.56 49.87 38.48
C GLU A 175 9.96 49.57 39.02
N LEU A 176 10.60 48.50 38.54
CA LEU A 176 11.97 48.11 38.95
C LEU A 176 13.08 49.06 38.47
N ARG A 177 12.78 49.96 37.53
CA ARG A 177 13.73 50.97 37.01
C ARG A 177 13.69 52.30 37.75
N GLN A 178 12.75 52.47 38.68
CA GLN A 178 12.64 53.64 39.57
C GLN A 178 13.37 53.37 40.88
#